data_AF-A0AAJ2G6U2-F1
#
_entry.id   AF-A0AAJ2G6U2-F1
#
_cell.length_a   1.000
_cell.length_b   1.000
_cell.length_c   1.000
_cell.angle_alpha   90.00
_cell.angle_beta   90.00
_cell.angle_gamma   90.00
#
_symmetry.space_group_name_H-M   'P 1'
#
loop_
_entity.id
_entity.type
_entity.pdbx_description
1 polymer ?
#
loop_
_entity_poly.entity_id
_entity_poly.type
_entity_poly.pdbx_seq_one_letter_code
_entity_poly.pdbx_strand_id
1 'polypeptide(L)'
;MFSIQNLLSRFRGSRTGESVEPQYYLSVCCIVKDENDYLSEWLDYHRKVGVEHFYIYDNGSKSPVKEAIAALGYSEWVTVTGIPGQNMHVKAYQYCLDNFGYNSRWIGFIDMDEFIVPKNESANLPRLLEKYEEYGGLGLSWLIFGSNNHIQKPAGSQLENFTRRSEISFPPNRHIKSIVQPRFVQSAYKSHCFKFKPGYSCVNEHFVPIDEALADVSVDTIQLNHYYCRSLEEYRQKVERGISDTKRKRKLDEFHNHDNESNVVEDTTILRILDKLKTPQNN
;
A
#
# COMPACT_ATOMS: atom_id res chain seq x y z
N MET A 1 -36.34 9.14 45.00
CA MET A 1 -36.39 10.30 44.08
C MET A 1 -34.97 10.67 43.69
N PHE A 2 -34.45 10.09 42.61
CA PHE A 2 -33.15 10.44 42.06
C PHE A 2 -33.33 11.58 41.05
N SER A 3 -32.70 12.73 41.31
CA SER A 3 -32.86 13.96 40.54
C SER A 3 -32.16 13.87 39.18
N ILE A 4 -32.91 14.17 38.11
CA ILE A 4 -32.51 14.17 36.69
C ILE A 4 -31.54 15.32 36.35
N GLN A 5 -31.19 16.18 37.31
CA GLN A 5 -30.38 17.39 37.05
C GLN A 5 -28.87 17.14 36.88
N ASN A 6 -28.34 15.96 37.21
CA ASN A 6 -26.89 15.65 37.06
C ASN A 6 -26.53 14.89 35.78
N LEU A 7 -27.48 14.65 34.86
CA LEU A 7 -27.18 14.02 33.56
C LEU A 7 -27.02 15.03 32.41
N LEU A 8 -27.31 16.32 32.64
CA LEU A 8 -27.35 17.35 31.60
C LEU A 8 -26.17 18.35 31.64
N SER A 9 -25.18 18.13 32.50
CA SER A 9 -23.95 18.95 32.56
C SER A 9 -22.79 18.42 31.72
N ARG A 10 -22.95 17.29 31.02
CA ARG A 10 -21.98 16.84 30.01
C ARG A 10 -22.25 17.53 28.67
N PHE A 11 -21.78 18.77 28.61
CA PHE A 11 -21.34 19.48 27.41
C PHE A 11 -22.39 19.75 26.32
N ARG A 12 -23.28 20.71 26.62
CA ARG A 12 -23.68 21.71 25.62
C ARG A 12 -22.52 22.69 25.42
N GLY A 13 -21.92 22.65 24.23
CA GLY A 13 -21.29 23.79 23.58
C GLY A 13 -19.80 24.02 23.82
N SER A 14 -18.96 23.54 22.89
CA SER A 14 -17.77 24.29 22.47
C SER A 14 -17.50 24.12 20.97
N ARG A 15 -17.80 25.19 20.23
CA ARG A 15 -17.08 25.75 19.07
C ARG A 15 -17.00 24.90 17.78
N THR A 16 -17.61 25.46 16.73
CA THR A 16 -17.12 25.50 15.34
C THR A 16 -15.97 24.55 14.98
N GLY A 17 -16.26 23.50 14.21
CA GLY A 17 -15.48 23.09 13.04
C GLY A 17 -13.95 23.05 13.09
N GLU A 18 -13.31 22.83 14.23
CA GLU A 18 -11.87 22.52 14.28
C GLU A 18 -11.72 21.06 13.86
N SER A 19 -11.26 20.84 12.63
CA SER A 19 -10.75 19.54 12.20
C SER A 19 -9.59 19.20 13.12
N VAL A 20 -9.75 18.18 13.96
CA VAL A 20 -8.62 17.59 14.69
C VAL A 20 -7.65 17.11 13.62
N GLU A 21 -6.45 17.70 13.60
CA GLU A 21 -5.39 17.25 12.71
C GLU A 21 -5.08 15.78 13.00
N PRO A 22 -5.01 14.92 11.98
CA PRO A 22 -4.72 13.51 12.17
C PRO A 22 -3.32 13.35 12.79
N GLN A 23 -3.16 12.30 13.58
CA GLN A 23 -1.87 11.96 14.21
C GLN A 23 -0.76 11.77 13.17
N TYR A 24 -1.11 11.20 12.02
CA TYR A 24 -0.20 10.90 10.92
C TYR A 24 -0.64 11.64 9.64
N TYR A 25 0.31 12.20 8.91
CA TYR A 25 0.05 12.68 7.55
C TYR A 25 -0.18 11.49 6.61
N LEU A 26 0.68 10.47 6.68
CA LEU A 26 0.62 9.32 5.78
C LEU A 26 0.83 8.00 6.53
N SER A 27 -0.14 7.11 6.39
CA SER A 27 -0.04 5.72 6.82
C SER A 27 -0.17 4.75 5.64
N VAL A 28 0.19 3.49 5.85
CA VAL A 28 -0.08 2.40 4.89
C VAL A 28 -0.88 1.29 5.57
N CYS A 29 -1.89 0.77 4.87
CA CYS A 29 -2.66 -0.40 5.24
C CYS A 29 -2.33 -1.57 4.32
N CYS A 30 -1.90 -2.69 4.89
CA CYS A 30 -1.56 -3.91 4.16
C CYS A 30 -2.21 -5.13 4.83
N ILE A 31 -2.72 -6.06 4.04
CA ILE A 31 -3.10 -7.40 4.51
C ILE A 31 -2.07 -8.41 4.02
N VAL A 32 -1.60 -9.26 4.90
CA VAL A 32 -0.43 -10.10 4.66
C VAL A 32 -0.67 -11.52 5.14
N LYS A 33 -0.02 -12.49 4.48
CA LYS A 33 0.06 -13.87 4.94
C LYS A 33 1.41 -14.43 4.50
N ASP A 34 2.16 -15.06 5.40
CA ASP A 34 3.41 -15.77 5.09
C ASP A 34 4.36 -14.98 4.15
N GLU A 35 4.61 -13.69 4.46
CA GLU A 35 5.49 -12.78 3.69
C GLU A 35 6.50 -12.03 4.59
N ASN A 36 6.90 -12.63 5.71
CA ASN A 36 7.80 -11.96 6.66
C ASN A 36 9.21 -11.71 6.07
N ASP A 37 9.59 -12.44 5.02
CA ASP A 37 10.93 -12.41 4.41
C ASP A 37 11.38 -11.03 3.93
N TYR A 38 10.48 -10.22 3.40
CA TYR A 38 10.78 -8.86 2.90
C TYR A 38 10.19 -7.77 3.78
N LEU A 39 9.62 -8.13 4.94
CA LEU A 39 8.91 -7.20 5.82
C LEU A 39 9.81 -6.03 6.27
N SER A 40 11.05 -6.32 6.66
CA SER A 40 12.00 -5.27 7.10
C SER A 40 12.32 -4.29 5.97
N GLU A 41 12.63 -4.80 4.77
CA GLU A 41 12.96 -3.97 3.61
C GLU A 41 11.77 -3.12 3.17
N TRP A 42 10.57 -3.69 3.17
CA TRP A 42 9.34 -3.00 2.84
C TRP A 42 9.02 -1.87 3.84
N LEU A 43 9.15 -2.12 5.15
CA LEU A 43 8.96 -1.10 6.18
C LEU A 43 10.01 0.02 6.08
N ASP A 44 11.29 -0.35 5.94
CA ASP A 44 12.38 0.62 5.86
C ASP A 44 12.25 1.54 4.66
N TYR A 45 11.95 0.97 3.49
CA TYR A 45 11.75 1.75 2.28
C TYR A 45 10.60 2.75 2.44
N HIS A 46 9.43 2.27 2.88
CA HIS A 46 8.25 3.11 3.00
C HIS A 46 8.42 4.21 4.06
N ARG A 47 9.12 3.93 5.17
CA ARG A 47 9.51 4.96 6.15
C ARG A 47 10.42 6.02 5.54
N LYS A 48 11.42 5.62 4.75
CA LYS A 48 12.35 6.56 4.09
C LYS A 48 11.65 7.50 3.13
N VAL A 49 10.59 7.06 2.43
CA VAL A 49 9.79 7.94 1.56
C VAL A 49 8.69 8.72 2.29
N GLY A 50 8.58 8.59 3.61
CA GLY A 50 7.74 9.44 4.46
C GLY A 50 6.45 8.80 4.98
N VAL A 51 6.33 7.46 4.99
CA VAL A 51 5.24 6.78 5.72
C VAL A 51 5.54 6.80 7.22
N GLU A 52 4.57 7.28 8.00
CA GLU A 52 4.72 7.49 9.44
C GLU A 52 4.16 6.33 10.27
N HIS A 53 3.16 5.59 9.76
CA HIS A 53 2.58 4.46 10.47
C HIS A 53 2.06 3.36 9.54
N PHE A 54 2.06 2.12 10.02
CA PHE A 54 1.60 0.96 9.26
C PHE A 54 0.48 0.22 10.00
N TYR A 55 -0.62 -0.04 9.31
CA TYR A 55 -1.71 -0.91 9.75
C TYR A 55 -1.61 -2.24 9.01
N ILE A 56 -1.08 -3.26 9.68
CA ILE A 56 -0.85 -4.58 9.08
C ILE A 56 -1.88 -5.58 9.59
N TYR A 57 -2.56 -6.22 8.65
CA TYR A 57 -3.58 -7.24 8.91
C TYR A 57 -3.02 -8.62 8.62
N ASP A 58 -2.75 -9.41 9.67
CA ASP A 58 -2.20 -10.76 9.54
C ASP A 58 -3.33 -11.78 9.28
N ASN A 59 -3.36 -12.32 8.06
CA ASN A 59 -4.35 -13.31 7.63
C ASN A 59 -3.92 -14.75 7.94
N GLY A 60 -3.50 -14.97 9.19
CA GLY A 60 -3.14 -16.29 9.70
C GLY A 60 -1.81 -16.81 9.14
N SER A 61 -0.77 -15.99 9.21
CA SER A 61 0.61 -16.40 8.90
C SER A 61 1.07 -17.50 9.86
N LYS A 62 1.87 -18.45 9.34
CA LYS A 62 2.49 -19.54 10.12
C LYS A 62 3.42 -18.98 11.20
N SER A 63 4.21 -17.97 10.84
CA SER A 63 4.99 -17.16 11.75
C SER A 63 4.25 -15.84 11.96
N PRO A 64 3.66 -15.59 13.15
CA PRO A 64 2.86 -14.40 13.39
C PRO A 64 3.60 -13.11 13.07
N VAL A 65 2.98 -12.24 12.28
CA VAL A 65 3.61 -10.98 11.83
C VAL A 65 3.96 -10.09 13.02
N LYS A 66 3.11 -10.10 14.07
CA LYS A 66 3.34 -9.33 15.30
C LYS A 66 4.67 -9.68 15.97
N GLU A 67 5.06 -10.95 15.97
CA GLU A 67 6.32 -11.40 16.56
C GLU A 67 7.51 -10.96 15.70
N ALA A 68 7.39 -11.06 14.38
CA ALA A 68 8.41 -10.55 13.45
C ALA A 68 8.62 -9.04 13.60
N ILE A 69 7.53 -8.25 13.68
CA ILE A 69 7.59 -6.80 13.92
C ILE A 69 8.31 -6.46 15.23
N ALA A 70 8.00 -7.20 16.31
CA ALA A 70 8.64 -6.98 17.60
C ALA A 70 10.14 -7.32 17.56
N ALA A 71 10.50 -8.44 16.93
CA ALA A 71 11.89 -8.87 16.79
C ALA A 71 12.73 -7.89 15.95
N LEU A 72 12.12 -7.27 14.94
CA LEU A 72 12.75 -6.26 14.08
C LEU A 72 12.78 -4.85 14.71
N GLY A 73 12.10 -4.63 15.84
CA GLY A 73 12.08 -3.32 16.52
C GLY A 73 11.14 -2.28 15.91
N TYR A 74 10.12 -2.69 15.15
CA TYR A 74 9.16 -1.76 14.51
C TYR A 74 7.86 -1.56 15.29
N SER A 75 7.74 -2.07 16.52
CA SER A 75 6.48 -2.05 17.29
C SER A 75 5.85 -0.66 17.46
N GLU A 76 6.65 0.40 17.50
CA GLU A 76 6.15 1.78 17.62
C GLU A 76 5.56 2.34 16.32
N TRP A 77 5.94 1.77 15.18
CA TRP A 77 5.55 2.22 13.84
C TRP A 77 4.43 1.38 13.24
N VAL A 78 4.07 0.26 13.86
CA VAL A 78 3.20 -0.75 13.26
C VAL A 78 2.12 -1.21 14.23
N THR A 79 0.87 -1.11 13.80
CA THR A 79 -0.26 -1.77 14.44
C THR A 79 -0.59 -3.06 13.70
N VAL A 80 -0.46 -4.20 14.37
CA VAL A 80 -0.79 -5.52 13.81
C VAL A 80 -2.14 -6.01 14.32
N THR A 81 -3.05 -6.33 13.41
CA THR A 81 -4.38 -6.90 13.70
C THR A 81 -4.50 -8.28 13.06
N GLY A 82 -4.83 -9.31 13.84
CA GLY A 82 -5.11 -10.65 13.30
C GLY A 82 -6.47 -10.70 12.61
N ILE A 83 -6.54 -11.21 11.39
CA ILE A 83 -7.78 -11.33 10.60
C ILE A 83 -7.85 -12.64 9.79
N PRO A 84 -7.66 -13.82 10.41
CA PRO A 84 -7.63 -15.08 9.68
C PRO A 84 -8.96 -15.35 8.96
N GLY A 85 -8.90 -15.69 7.68
CA GLY A 85 -10.07 -16.07 6.89
C GLY A 85 -9.87 -16.04 5.38
N GLN A 86 -10.95 -16.36 4.67
CA GLN A 86 -11.03 -16.22 3.21
C GLN A 86 -11.73 -14.91 2.84
N ASN A 87 -11.31 -14.27 1.75
CA ASN A 87 -11.88 -13.04 1.20
C ASN A 87 -11.87 -11.89 2.23
N MET A 88 -10.72 -11.70 2.89
CA MET A 88 -10.59 -10.75 4.00
C MET A 88 -10.08 -9.36 3.60
N HIS A 89 -9.68 -9.10 2.34
CA HIS A 89 -9.08 -7.80 1.97
C HIS A 89 -10.02 -6.63 2.20
N VAL A 90 -11.22 -6.64 1.59
CA VAL A 90 -12.20 -5.55 1.76
C VAL A 90 -12.58 -5.37 3.24
N LYS A 91 -12.65 -6.47 4.01
CA LYS A 91 -12.93 -6.40 5.45
C LYS A 91 -11.79 -5.77 6.24
N ALA A 92 -10.54 -6.13 5.94
CA ALA A 92 -9.36 -5.52 6.55
C ALA A 92 -9.29 -4.02 6.23
N TYR A 93 -9.52 -3.64 4.98
CA TYR A 93 -9.48 -2.24 4.56
C TYR A 93 -10.63 -1.43 5.18
N GLN A 94 -11.84 -1.97 5.22
CA GLN A 94 -12.97 -1.34 5.91
C GLN A 94 -12.69 -1.19 7.41
N TYR A 95 -12.15 -2.23 8.05
CA TYR A 95 -11.74 -2.16 9.45
C TYR A 95 -10.71 -1.05 9.67
N CYS A 96 -9.72 -0.92 8.77
CA CYS A 96 -8.72 0.14 8.85
C CYS A 96 -9.35 1.53 8.78
N LEU A 97 -10.27 1.74 7.83
CA LEU A 97 -10.99 3.00 7.69
C LEU A 97 -11.80 3.32 8.95
N ASP A 98 -12.54 2.35 9.48
CA ASP A 98 -13.45 2.54 10.61
C ASP A 98 -12.71 2.79 11.94
N ASN A 99 -11.58 2.12 12.17
CA ASN A 99 -10.88 2.14 13.46
C ASN A 99 -9.68 3.09 13.49
N PHE A 100 -9.09 3.38 12.33
CA PHE A 100 -7.86 4.15 12.22
C PHE A 100 -7.90 5.27 11.18
N GLY A 101 -8.94 5.37 10.36
CA GLY A 101 -9.06 6.39 9.32
C GLY A 101 -8.96 7.83 9.84
N TYR A 102 -9.43 8.08 11.07
CA TYR A 102 -9.34 9.40 11.70
C TYR A 102 -7.92 9.75 12.20
N ASN A 103 -7.02 8.77 12.30
CA ASN A 103 -5.64 9.00 12.73
C ASN A 103 -4.72 9.42 11.59
N SER A 104 -5.16 9.30 10.32
CA SER A 104 -4.30 9.54 9.15
C SER A 104 -4.95 10.47 8.14
N ARG A 105 -4.21 11.45 7.63
CA ARG A 105 -4.69 12.29 6.51
C ARG A 105 -4.82 11.46 5.23
N TRP A 106 -3.80 10.65 4.94
CA TRP A 106 -3.74 9.72 3.83
C TRP A 106 -3.47 8.30 4.31
N ILE A 107 -4.11 7.31 3.69
CA ILE A 107 -3.79 5.90 3.86
C ILE A 107 -3.55 5.27 2.50
N GLY A 108 -2.35 4.74 2.28
CA GLY A 108 -2.02 3.89 1.13
C GLY A 108 -2.51 2.47 1.36
N PHE A 109 -3.29 1.92 0.43
CA PHE A 109 -3.74 0.53 0.48
C PHE A 109 -2.98 -0.28 -0.57
N ILE A 110 -1.90 -0.94 -0.15
CA ILE A 110 -0.98 -1.69 -1.01
C ILE A 110 -0.64 -3.05 -0.37
N ASP A 111 -0.06 -3.94 -1.17
CA ASP A 111 0.34 -5.29 -0.78
C ASP A 111 1.85 -5.35 -0.40
N MET A 112 2.26 -6.42 0.28
CA MET A 112 3.64 -6.59 0.79
C MET A 112 4.70 -6.74 -0.33
N ASP A 113 4.26 -7.06 -1.55
CA ASP A 113 5.10 -7.13 -2.76
C ASP A 113 4.96 -5.87 -3.64
N GLU A 114 4.43 -4.77 -3.10
CA GLU A 114 4.24 -3.49 -3.79
C GLU A 114 5.01 -2.35 -3.10
N PHE A 115 5.67 -1.50 -3.88
CA PHE A 115 6.47 -0.37 -3.40
C PHE A 115 6.09 0.92 -4.10
N ILE A 116 5.72 1.95 -3.34
CA ILE A 116 5.35 3.27 -3.88
C ILE A 116 6.62 4.06 -4.18
N VAL A 117 6.82 4.46 -5.44
CA VAL A 117 8.02 5.17 -5.89
C VAL A 117 7.66 6.62 -6.25
N PRO A 118 7.79 7.58 -5.31
CA PRO A 118 7.58 8.99 -5.60
C PRO A 118 8.78 9.53 -6.41
N LYS A 119 8.54 9.97 -7.64
CA LYS A 119 9.60 10.46 -8.56
C LYS A 119 9.82 11.97 -8.46
N ASN A 120 9.23 12.63 -7.47
CA ASN A 120 9.46 14.04 -7.20
C ASN A 120 10.92 14.30 -6.76
N GLU A 121 11.33 15.57 -6.83
CA GLU A 121 12.72 15.97 -6.57
C GLU A 121 13.20 15.53 -5.19
N SER A 122 12.34 15.67 -4.17
CA SER A 122 12.63 15.34 -2.78
C SER A 122 12.49 13.86 -2.42
N ALA A 123 12.08 12.99 -3.35
CA ALA A 123 11.80 11.57 -3.08
C ALA A 123 10.85 11.34 -1.89
N ASN A 124 9.97 12.31 -1.62
CA ASN A 124 9.11 12.35 -0.44
C ASN A 124 7.66 12.26 -0.86
N LEU A 125 7.01 11.17 -0.44
CA LEU A 125 5.63 10.85 -0.80
C LEU A 125 4.63 11.85 -0.18
N PRO A 126 4.74 12.27 1.10
CA PRO A 126 3.91 13.33 1.65
C PRO A 126 3.88 14.62 0.81
N ARG A 127 5.04 15.14 0.41
CA ARG A 127 5.12 16.35 -0.45
C ARG A 127 4.51 16.16 -1.84
N LEU A 128 4.50 14.94 -2.36
CA LEU A 128 3.81 14.65 -3.61
C LEU A 128 2.29 14.70 -3.40
N LEU A 129 1.80 14.14 -2.30
CA LEU A 129 0.38 14.06 -1.95
C LEU A 129 -0.27 15.42 -1.65
N GLU A 130 0.50 16.43 -1.24
CA GLU A 130 0.03 17.80 -1.05
C GLU A 130 -0.73 18.34 -2.29
N LYS A 131 -0.29 17.94 -3.50
CA LYS A 131 -0.92 18.35 -4.77
C LYS A 131 -2.31 17.76 -4.99
N TYR A 132 -2.68 16.72 -4.24
CA TYR A 132 -3.89 15.94 -4.43
C TYR A 132 -4.89 16.12 -3.27
N GLU A 133 -4.66 17.09 -2.38
CA GLU A 133 -5.46 17.26 -1.15
C GLU A 133 -6.92 17.66 -1.39
N GLU A 134 -7.26 18.16 -2.58
CA GLU A 134 -8.64 18.45 -2.99
C GLU A 134 -9.41 17.20 -3.46
N TYR A 135 -8.74 16.07 -3.68
CA TYR A 135 -9.33 14.83 -4.20
C TYR A 135 -9.56 13.79 -3.10
N GLY A 136 -10.46 12.85 -3.35
CA GLY A 136 -10.70 11.71 -2.46
C GLY A 136 -9.50 10.77 -2.37
N GLY A 137 -8.77 10.59 -3.46
CA GLY A 137 -7.63 9.67 -3.54
C GLY A 137 -6.72 9.90 -4.74
N LEU A 138 -5.52 9.31 -4.67
CA LEU A 138 -4.58 9.16 -5.77
C LEU A 138 -4.46 7.68 -6.12
N GLY A 139 -4.80 7.33 -7.36
CA GLY A 139 -4.60 6.00 -7.93
C GLY A 139 -3.19 5.83 -8.46
N LEU A 140 -2.60 4.66 -8.21
CA LEU A 140 -1.24 4.30 -8.57
C LEU A 140 -1.28 3.15 -9.57
N SER A 141 -0.76 3.36 -10.79
CA SER A 141 -0.61 2.28 -11.77
C SER A 141 0.51 1.32 -11.37
N TRP A 142 0.27 0.03 -11.56
CA TRP A 142 1.30 -0.99 -11.43
C TRP A 142 2.32 -0.92 -12.54
N LEU A 143 3.56 -1.26 -12.21
CA LEU A 143 4.51 -1.82 -13.15
C LEU A 143 4.89 -3.20 -12.66
N ILE A 144 4.58 -4.23 -13.43
CA ILE A 144 4.92 -5.61 -13.09
C ILE A 144 6.42 -5.83 -13.27
N PHE A 145 7.10 -6.17 -12.18
CA PHE A 145 8.50 -6.60 -12.16
C PHE A 145 8.59 -8.12 -12.30
N GLY A 146 9.49 -8.55 -13.21
CA GLY A 146 9.79 -9.94 -13.47
C GLY A 146 10.75 -10.54 -12.45
N SER A 147 11.14 -11.78 -12.71
CA SER A 147 12.01 -12.59 -11.88
C SER A 147 13.48 -12.25 -12.03
N ASN A 148 13.86 -11.37 -12.96
CA ASN A 148 15.24 -11.21 -13.43
C ASN A 148 15.87 -12.56 -13.87
N ASN A 149 15.02 -13.52 -14.28
CA ASN A 149 15.37 -14.92 -14.57
C ASN A 149 15.89 -15.72 -13.36
N HIS A 150 15.68 -15.25 -12.12
CA HIS A 150 16.04 -16.00 -10.93
C HIS A 150 15.15 -17.23 -10.76
N ILE A 151 15.77 -18.41 -10.73
CA ILE A 151 15.08 -19.65 -10.39
C ILE A 151 15.02 -19.85 -8.88
N GLN A 152 16.13 -19.63 -8.18
CA GLN A 152 16.24 -19.68 -6.72
C GLN A 152 16.18 -18.28 -6.14
N LYS A 153 15.74 -18.16 -4.89
CA LYS A 153 15.72 -16.90 -4.16
C LYS A 153 17.15 -16.34 -4.07
N PRO A 154 17.44 -15.18 -4.66
CA PRO A 154 18.75 -14.56 -4.52
C PRO A 154 18.94 -14.04 -3.09
N ALA A 155 20.20 -13.99 -2.63
CA ALA A 155 20.53 -13.36 -1.36
C ALA A 155 20.44 -11.83 -1.48
N GLY A 156 20.17 -11.16 -0.36
CA GLY A 156 20.19 -9.69 -0.28
C GLY A 156 18.84 -9.03 -0.58
N SER A 157 18.90 -7.81 -1.12
CA SER A 157 17.75 -6.91 -1.31
C SER A 157 16.84 -7.35 -2.45
N GLN A 158 15.52 -7.33 -2.26
CA GLN A 158 14.58 -7.51 -3.37
C GLN A 158 14.74 -6.39 -4.40
N LEU A 159 14.94 -5.16 -3.92
CA LEU A 159 15.00 -3.95 -4.75
C LEU A 159 16.21 -3.97 -5.68
N GLU A 160 17.31 -4.59 -5.26
CA GLU A 160 18.54 -4.77 -6.06
C GLU A 160 18.48 -6.01 -6.95
N ASN A 161 17.79 -7.07 -6.51
CA ASN A 161 17.75 -8.34 -7.24
C ASN A 161 16.72 -8.37 -8.38
N PHE A 162 15.61 -7.64 -8.26
CA PHE A 162 14.50 -7.66 -9.23
C PHE A 162 14.34 -6.29 -9.89
N THR A 163 15.24 -5.96 -10.80
CA THR A 163 15.32 -4.65 -11.47
C THR A 163 14.72 -4.59 -12.87
N ARG A 164 14.15 -5.69 -13.38
CA ARG A 164 13.53 -5.72 -14.71
C ARG A 164 12.02 -5.83 -14.60
N ARG A 165 11.34 -5.07 -15.45
CA ARG A 165 9.89 -4.97 -15.52
C ARG A 165 9.36 -5.13 -16.93
N SER A 166 8.04 -5.20 -17.01
CA SER A 166 7.28 -5.16 -18.26
C SER A 166 7.29 -3.80 -18.93
N GLU A 167 7.01 -3.75 -20.23
CA GLU A 167 6.71 -2.49 -20.93
C GLU A 167 5.47 -1.80 -20.34
N ILE A 168 5.39 -0.47 -20.46
CA ILE A 168 4.24 0.31 -19.96
C ILE A 168 2.92 -0.20 -20.53
N SER A 169 2.93 -0.64 -21.80
CA SER A 169 1.75 -1.18 -22.50
C SER A 169 1.31 -2.57 -22.05
N PHE A 170 2.03 -3.23 -21.13
CA PHE A 170 1.66 -4.56 -20.67
C PHE A 170 0.31 -4.53 -19.95
N PRO A 171 -0.72 -5.26 -20.42
CA PRO A 171 -2.10 -5.07 -19.93
C PRO A 171 -2.29 -5.16 -18.42
N PRO A 172 -1.59 -6.03 -17.66
CA PRO A 172 -1.66 -6.04 -16.20
C PRO A 172 -1.30 -4.72 -15.51
N ASN A 173 -0.46 -3.87 -16.11
CA ASN A 173 -0.07 -2.56 -15.57
C ASN A 173 -1.24 -1.57 -15.45
N ARG A 174 -2.38 -1.86 -16.10
CA ARG A 174 -3.61 -1.05 -15.99
C ARG A 174 -4.28 -1.13 -14.62
N HIS A 175 -3.98 -2.15 -13.83
CA HIS A 175 -4.50 -2.24 -12.48
C HIS A 175 -3.92 -1.16 -11.60
N ILE A 176 -4.73 -0.73 -10.64
CA ILE A 176 -4.36 0.32 -9.70
C ILE A 176 -4.43 -0.17 -8.25
N LYS A 177 -3.64 0.50 -7.41
CA LYS A 177 -3.90 0.64 -5.98
C LYS A 177 -4.19 2.11 -5.66
N SER A 178 -4.63 2.40 -4.46
CA SER A 178 -5.03 3.77 -4.10
C SER A 178 -4.40 4.22 -2.79
N ILE A 179 -3.97 5.48 -2.76
CA ILE A 179 -3.74 6.25 -1.54
C ILE A 179 -4.95 7.16 -1.37
N VAL A 180 -5.72 7.00 -0.30
CA VAL A 180 -6.99 7.73 -0.12
C VAL A 180 -6.96 8.61 1.12
N GLN A 181 -7.74 9.69 1.09
CA GLN A 181 -8.04 10.49 2.27
C GLN A 181 -9.25 9.88 3.00
N PRO A 182 -9.08 9.25 4.17
CA PRO A 182 -10.19 8.54 4.83
C PRO A 182 -11.39 9.44 5.13
N ARG A 183 -11.17 10.73 5.38
CA ARG A 183 -12.23 11.73 5.58
C ARG A 183 -13.21 11.86 4.40
N PHE A 184 -12.79 11.49 3.19
CA PHE A 184 -13.60 11.54 1.97
C PHE A 184 -14.10 10.17 1.51
N VAL A 185 -13.68 9.09 2.18
CA VAL A 185 -14.13 7.73 1.86
C VAL A 185 -15.45 7.42 2.58
N GLN A 186 -16.39 6.81 1.87
CA GLN A 186 -17.63 6.25 2.40
C GLN A 186 -17.45 4.79 2.81
N SER A 187 -16.79 3.98 1.97
CA SER A 187 -16.48 2.58 2.27
C SER A 187 -15.40 2.00 1.35
N ALA A 188 -14.74 0.94 1.82
CA ALA A 188 -13.98 0.05 0.95
C ALA A 188 -14.95 -0.73 0.04
N TYR A 189 -14.72 -0.72 -1.28
CA TYR A 189 -15.62 -1.37 -2.25
C TYR A 189 -15.00 -2.61 -2.87
N LYS A 190 -13.78 -2.50 -3.37
CA LYS A 190 -12.95 -3.60 -3.92
C LYS A 190 -11.56 -3.51 -3.29
N SER A 191 -10.73 -4.55 -3.48
CA SER A 191 -9.31 -4.52 -3.07
C SER A 191 -8.50 -3.40 -3.75
N HIS A 192 -9.04 -2.77 -4.79
CA HIS A 192 -8.38 -1.72 -5.58
C HIS A 192 -9.10 -0.36 -5.53
N CYS A 193 -10.36 -0.31 -5.08
CA CYS A 193 -11.23 0.87 -5.21
C CYS A 193 -12.04 1.17 -3.95
N PHE A 194 -12.28 2.46 -3.74
CA PHE A 194 -13.05 3.00 -2.62
C PHE A 194 -14.26 3.76 -3.14
N LYS A 195 -15.35 3.74 -2.38
CA LYS A 195 -16.48 4.65 -2.62
C LYS A 195 -16.21 5.95 -1.88
N PHE A 196 -16.33 7.07 -2.57
CA PHE A 196 -16.12 8.39 -1.99
C PHE A 196 -17.44 9.08 -1.67
N LYS A 197 -17.38 10.02 -0.72
CA LYS A 197 -18.50 10.91 -0.40
C LYS A 197 -18.80 11.83 -1.59
N PRO A 198 -20.04 12.34 -1.73
CA PRO A 198 -20.39 13.25 -2.82
C PRO A 198 -19.42 14.43 -2.94
N GLY A 199 -18.97 14.72 -4.16
CA GLY A 199 -18.02 15.80 -4.44
C GLY A 199 -16.54 15.40 -4.42
N TYR A 200 -16.22 14.15 -4.04
CA TYR A 200 -14.84 13.64 -4.01
C TYR A 200 -14.71 12.40 -4.90
N SER A 201 -13.54 12.23 -5.52
CA SER A 201 -13.19 11.08 -6.35
C SER A 201 -11.71 10.74 -6.24
N CYS A 202 -11.32 9.56 -6.72
CA CYS A 202 -9.93 9.22 -6.95
C CYS A 202 -9.48 9.78 -8.31
N VAL A 203 -8.23 10.21 -8.43
CA VAL A 203 -7.61 10.64 -9.69
C VAL A 203 -6.27 9.94 -9.92
N ASN A 204 -5.83 9.86 -11.16
CA ASN A 204 -4.43 9.50 -11.45
C ASN A 204 -3.51 10.72 -11.23
N GLU A 205 -2.22 10.55 -11.51
CA GLU A 205 -1.22 11.62 -11.36
C GLU A 205 -1.39 12.82 -12.31
N HIS A 206 -2.25 12.70 -13.32
CA HIS A 206 -2.61 13.76 -14.25
C HIS A 206 -3.98 14.37 -13.91
N PHE A 207 -4.50 14.12 -12.71
CA PHE A 207 -5.79 14.62 -12.24
C PHE A 207 -7.01 14.09 -13.03
N VAL A 208 -6.83 12.98 -13.76
CA VAL A 208 -7.92 12.31 -14.48
C VAL A 208 -8.67 11.39 -13.51
N PRO A 209 -10.01 11.50 -13.39
CA PRO A 209 -10.79 10.63 -12.51
C PRO A 209 -10.61 9.13 -12.79
N ILE A 210 -10.55 8.34 -11.72
CA ILE A 210 -10.52 6.87 -11.75
C ILE A 210 -11.72 6.33 -10.96
N ASP A 211 -12.62 5.66 -11.67
CA ASP A 211 -13.85 5.11 -11.07
C ASP A 211 -13.82 3.57 -10.93
N GLU A 212 -12.80 2.91 -11.49
CA GLU A 212 -12.68 1.45 -11.55
C GLU A 212 -11.30 0.95 -11.10
N ALA A 213 -11.16 -0.37 -11.00
CA ALA A 213 -9.90 -1.02 -10.60
C ALA A 213 -8.83 -1.00 -11.71
N LEU A 214 -9.22 -0.57 -12.90
CA LEU A 214 -8.37 -0.45 -14.08
C LEU A 214 -8.41 1.00 -14.57
N ALA A 215 -7.25 1.53 -14.93
CA ALA A 215 -7.09 2.84 -15.53
C ALA A 215 -6.09 2.78 -16.69
N ASP A 216 -6.00 3.87 -17.45
CA ASP A 216 -4.86 4.05 -18.36
C ASP A 216 -3.59 4.26 -17.54
N VAL A 217 -2.50 3.65 -17.99
CA VAL A 217 -1.24 3.61 -17.24
C VAL A 217 -0.59 4.99 -17.28
N SER A 218 -0.33 5.55 -16.10
CA SER A 218 0.41 6.80 -15.92
C SER A 218 1.44 6.60 -14.80
N VAL A 219 2.73 6.83 -15.11
CA VAL A 219 3.84 6.59 -14.18
C VAL A 219 4.94 7.68 -14.22
N ASP A 220 4.63 8.91 -14.63
CA ASP A 220 5.59 9.99 -14.82
C ASP A 220 6.15 10.56 -13.51
N THR A 221 5.28 10.75 -12.52
CA THR A 221 5.57 11.39 -11.22
C THR A 221 5.52 10.41 -10.05
N ILE A 222 4.78 9.31 -10.20
CA ILE A 222 4.66 8.24 -9.21
C ILE A 222 4.42 6.90 -9.91
N GLN A 223 5.04 5.83 -9.44
CA GLN A 223 4.72 4.48 -9.91
C GLN A 223 4.59 3.51 -8.72
N LEU A 224 3.83 2.43 -8.90
CA LEU A 224 3.82 1.32 -7.96
C LEU A 224 4.61 0.15 -8.55
N ASN A 225 5.80 -0.12 -8.00
CA ASN A 225 6.55 -1.32 -8.35
C ASN A 225 5.81 -2.52 -7.77
N HIS A 226 5.36 -3.44 -8.63
CA HIS A 226 4.74 -4.68 -8.19
C HIS A 226 5.70 -5.84 -8.47
N TYR A 227 6.36 -6.34 -7.43
CA TYR A 227 7.26 -7.50 -7.45
C TYR A 227 6.45 -8.80 -7.51
N TYR A 228 5.60 -8.91 -8.53
CA TYR A 228 4.63 -9.99 -8.66
C TYR A 228 5.29 -11.36 -8.78
N CYS A 229 6.34 -11.45 -9.61
CA CYS A 229 7.02 -12.69 -9.95
C CYS A 229 7.99 -13.12 -8.84
N ARG A 230 8.91 -12.24 -8.43
CA ARG A 230 10.13 -12.61 -7.68
C ARG A 230 10.82 -13.82 -8.34
N SER A 231 11.64 -14.59 -7.63
CA SER A 231 12.20 -15.82 -8.19
C SER A 231 11.13 -16.91 -8.39
N LEU A 232 11.39 -17.89 -9.26
CA LEU A 232 10.48 -19.02 -9.47
C LEU A 232 10.24 -19.83 -8.17
N GLU A 233 11.26 -19.98 -7.33
CA GLU A 233 11.15 -20.59 -6.00
C GLU A 233 10.14 -19.85 -5.11
N GLU A 234 10.25 -18.54 -5.02
CA GLU A 234 9.34 -17.70 -4.22
C GLU A 234 7.93 -17.70 -4.80
N TYR A 235 7.79 -17.73 -6.13
CA TYR A 235 6.47 -17.83 -6.75
C TYR A 235 5.78 -19.16 -6.45
N ARG A 236 6.52 -20.27 -6.35
CA ARG A 236 5.95 -21.56 -5.92
C ARG A 236 5.40 -21.46 -4.50
N GLN A 237 6.11 -20.80 -3.59
CA GLN A 237 5.60 -20.53 -2.23
C GLN A 237 4.35 -19.65 -2.27
N LYS A 238 4.31 -18.63 -3.14
CA LYS A 238 3.14 -17.78 -3.39
C LYS A 238 1.94 -18.56 -3.96
N VAL A 239 2.17 -19.62 -4.73
CA VAL A 239 1.12 -20.55 -5.20
C VAL A 239 0.59 -21.40 -4.04
N GLU A 240 1.47 -21.97 -3.22
CA GLU A 240 1.09 -22.79 -2.04
C GLU A 240 0.31 -21.98 -1.00
N ARG A 241 0.72 -20.73 -0.77
CA ARG A 241 0.02 -19.79 0.11
C ARG A 241 -1.40 -19.49 -0.35
N GLY A 242 -1.62 -19.48 -1.67
CA GLY A 242 -2.91 -19.23 -2.31
C GLY A 242 -3.25 -17.75 -2.49
N ILE A 243 -4.51 -17.50 -2.83
CA ILE A 243 -5.07 -16.16 -3.04
C ILE A 243 -6.03 -15.85 -1.90
N SER A 244 -5.87 -14.68 -1.32
CA SER A 244 -6.65 -14.16 -0.20
C SER A 244 -8.05 -13.67 -0.59
N ASP A 245 -8.23 -13.22 -1.83
CA ASP A 245 -9.42 -12.53 -2.33
C ASP A 245 -10.44 -13.41 -3.03
N THR A 246 -10.10 -14.66 -3.28
CA THR A 246 -10.96 -15.56 -4.03
C THR A 246 -10.74 -17.01 -3.62
N LYS A 247 -11.74 -17.85 -3.89
CA LYS A 247 -11.63 -19.31 -3.76
C LYS A 247 -10.79 -19.93 -4.89
N ARG A 248 -10.44 -19.15 -5.91
CA ARG A 248 -9.57 -19.59 -7.02
C ARG A 248 -8.18 -19.92 -6.49
N LYS A 249 -7.62 -21.04 -6.95
CA LYS A 249 -6.22 -21.38 -6.73
C LYS A 249 -5.34 -20.64 -7.74
N ARG A 250 -4.27 -20.02 -7.26
CA ARG A 250 -3.20 -19.49 -8.12
C ARG A 250 -2.52 -20.65 -8.84
N LYS A 251 -2.19 -20.46 -10.11
CA LYS A 251 -1.49 -21.46 -10.93
C LYS A 251 -0.07 -20.99 -11.23
N LEU A 252 0.83 -21.96 -11.44
CA LEU A 252 2.20 -21.66 -11.85
C LEU A 252 2.24 -21.00 -13.24
N ASP A 253 1.31 -21.33 -14.14
CA ASP A 253 1.23 -20.68 -15.47
C ASP A 253 1.08 -19.14 -15.38
N GLU A 254 0.49 -18.63 -14.29
CA GLU A 254 0.39 -17.19 -14.06
C GLU A 254 1.76 -16.54 -13.86
N PHE A 255 2.74 -17.27 -13.32
CA PHE A 255 4.14 -16.81 -13.28
C PHE A 255 4.62 -16.58 -14.71
N HIS A 256 4.57 -17.59 -15.57
CA HIS A 256 5.09 -17.50 -16.93
C HIS A 256 4.38 -16.42 -17.76
N ASN A 257 3.06 -16.27 -17.58
CA ASN A 257 2.30 -15.23 -18.27
C ASN A 257 2.72 -13.80 -17.89
N HIS A 258 3.16 -13.58 -16.65
CA HIS A 258 3.68 -12.27 -16.23
C HIS A 258 5.17 -12.15 -16.53
N ASP A 259 5.96 -13.17 -16.18
CA ASP A 259 7.42 -13.14 -16.22
C ASP A 259 7.98 -13.02 -17.64
N ASN A 260 7.37 -13.70 -18.62
CA ASN A 260 7.82 -13.66 -20.02
C ASN A 260 7.82 -12.23 -20.58
N GLU A 261 6.84 -11.42 -20.18
CA GLU A 261 6.70 -10.02 -20.61
C GLU A 261 7.35 -9.04 -19.64
N SER A 262 7.79 -9.48 -18.45
CA SER A 262 8.22 -8.60 -17.35
C SER A 262 9.73 -8.57 -17.10
N ASN A 263 10.54 -9.06 -18.02
CA ASN A 263 12.01 -8.99 -17.96
C ASN A 263 12.60 -8.10 -19.08
N VAL A 264 11.81 -7.22 -19.66
CA VAL A 264 12.14 -6.51 -20.91
C VAL A 264 12.83 -5.16 -20.67
N VAL A 265 12.35 -4.36 -19.70
CA VAL A 265 12.93 -3.04 -19.38
C VAL A 265 13.66 -3.08 -18.05
N GLU A 266 14.91 -2.60 -18.02
CA GLU A 266 15.62 -2.33 -16.77
C GLU A 266 15.07 -1.04 -16.13
N ASP A 267 14.61 -1.15 -14.88
CA ASP A 267 14.04 -0.07 -14.10
C ASP A 267 14.67 -0.02 -12.70
N THR A 268 15.73 0.78 -12.59
CA THR A 268 16.43 1.07 -11.33
C THR A 268 15.88 2.32 -10.62
N THR A 269 14.66 2.78 -10.94
CA THR A 269 14.11 4.02 -10.39
C THR A 269 14.08 4.01 -8.86
N ILE A 270 13.64 2.91 -8.25
CA ILE A 270 13.57 2.77 -6.80
C ILE A 270 14.96 2.86 -6.12
N LEU A 271 16.00 2.35 -6.79
CA LEU A 271 17.38 2.45 -6.30
C LEU A 271 17.88 3.89 -6.37
N ARG A 272 17.58 4.62 -7.46
CA ARG A 272 17.88 6.05 -7.57
C ARG A 272 17.16 6.87 -6.49
N ILE A 273 15.93 6.50 -6.14
CA ILE A 273 15.19 7.11 -5.01
C ILE A 273 15.90 6.85 -3.68
N LEU A 274 16.32 5.61 -3.42
CA LEU A 274 17.10 5.29 -2.22
C LEU A 274 18.41 6.07 -2.14
N ASP A 275 19.13 6.23 -3.25
CA ASP A 275 20.38 6.98 -3.28
C ASP A 275 20.18 8.48 -3.01
N LYS A 276 19.08 9.06 -3.53
CA LYS A 276 18.68 10.43 -3.17
C LYS A 276 18.44 10.58 -1.67
N LEU A 277 17.82 9.60 -1.03
CA LEU A 277 17.48 9.63 0.41
C LEU A 277 18.69 9.37 1.32
N LYS A 278 19.77 8.75 0.82
CA LYS A 278 21.04 8.60 1.55
C LYS A 278 21.85 9.91 1.60
N THR A 279 21.65 10.80 0.65
CA THR A 279 22.36 12.07 0.57
C THR A 279 21.68 13.07 1.49
N PRO A 280 22.38 13.71 2.44
CA PRO A 280 21.78 14.75 3.28
C PRO A 280 21.14 15.81 2.39
N GLN A 281 19.82 16.03 2.52
CA GLN A 281 19.18 17.17 1.89
C GLN A 281 19.70 18.42 2.61
N ASN A 282 20.63 19.14 1.99
CA ASN A 282 21.00 20.49 2.40
C ASN A 282 19.78 21.39 2.18
N ASN A 283 18.92 21.49 3.19
CA ASN A 283 17.86 22.51 3.30
C ASN A 283 18.05 23.24 4.62
#